data_AF-A0A2G9YQJ6-F1
#
_entry.id   AF-A0A2G9YQJ6-F1
#
_cell.length_a   1.000
_cell.length_b   1.000
_cell.length_c   1.000
_cell.angle_alpha   90.00
_cell.angle_beta   90.00
_cell.angle_gamma   90.00
#
_symmetry.space_group_name_H-M   'P 1'
#
loop_
_entity.id
_entity.type
_entity.pdbx_description
1 polymer ?
#
loop_
_entity_poly.entity_id
_entity_poly.type
_entity_poly.pdbx_seq_one_letter_code
_entity_poly.pdbx_strand_id
1 'polypeptide(L)'
;MIASFKIKKIKKQSLGQILKAARSKLKISLEQAEQQTNIRAKYLKALENEDYQNLPCEVYSLGYLRRYAQFLNISQECVMGRFKQESCILKKIKSDDKLILQNKVRSSSFFITPKILLISLGVILVFSLFGYIFFQVKGFTSPPMLEITQPALETVVDKGEILIAGKTDQAATLTINNQPVVMDSLGNFQQTVTLSPGLNTFEIKAASRISKESKKTLKILANL
;
A
#
# COMPACT_ATOMS: atom_id res chain seq x y z
N MET A 1 44.74 49.89 42.13
CA MET A 1 44.92 49.93 40.66
C MET A 1 44.76 48.51 40.12
N ILE A 2 43.67 48.22 39.41
CA ILE A 2 43.47 46.90 38.77
C ILE A 2 43.77 47.09 37.28
N ALA A 3 44.81 46.42 36.79
CA ALA A 3 45.25 46.52 35.41
C ALA A 3 44.17 46.00 34.45
N SER A 4 43.77 46.83 33.49
CA SER A 4 42.81 46.50 32.44
C SER A 4 43.48 45.64 31.36
N PHE A 5 43.14 44.36 31.28
CA PHE A 5 43.56 43.48 30.18
C PHE A 5 42.78 43.79 28.90
N LYS A 6 43.49 44.19 27.83
CA LYS A 6 42.94 44.42 26.50
C LYS A 6 43.08 43.14 25.67
N ILE A 7 41.99 42.41 25.46
CA ILE A 7 41.99 41.17 24.68
C ILE A 7 42.20 41.53 23.20
N LYS A 8 43.36 41.19 22.63
CA LYS A 8 43.64 41.30 21.19
C LYS A 8 43.27 39.98 20.53
N LYS A 9 42.22 39.97 19.68
CA LYS A 9 41.87 38.79 18.87
C LYS A 9 43.05 38.43 17.97
N ILE A 10 43.68 37.29 18.22
CA ILE A 10 44.69 36.72 17.32
C ILE A 10 43.94 36.13 16.13
N LYS A 11 44.10 36.74 14.96
CA LYS A 11 43.49 36.27 13.71
C LYS A 11 44.25 35.01 13.24
N LYS A 12 43.83 33.83 13.70
CA LYS A 12 44.36 32.54 13.22
C LYS A 12 43.96 32.38 11.76
N GLN A 13 44.93 32.21 10.86
CA GLN A 13 44.66 31.95 9.44
C GLN A 13 43.92 30.62 9.31
N SER A 14 42.86 30.65 8.49
CA SER A 14 42.01 29.49 8.24
C SER A 14 42.63 28.57 7.18
N LEU A 15 42.22 27.30 7.12
CA LEU A 15 42.86 26.32 6.23
C LEU A 15 42.86 26.76 4.76
N GLY A 16 41.74 27.27 4.26
CA GLY A 16 41.61 27.71 2.87
C GLY A 16 42.56 28.88 2.55
N GLN A 17 42.74 29.80 3.49
CA GLN A 17 43.69 30.91 3.36
C GLN A 17 45.13 30.43 3.27
N ILE A 18 45.48 29.37 4.01
CA ILE A 18 46.83 28.79 3.97
C ILE A 18 47.10 28.12 2.62
N LEU A 19 46.14 27.36 2.10
CA LEU A 19 46.24 26.73 0.78
C LEU A 19 46.40 27.80 -0.32
N LYS A 20 45.56 28.84 -0.28
CA LYS A 20 45.60 29.95 -1.23
C LYS A 20 46.90 30.73 -1.16
N ALA A 21 47.40 31.00 0.05
CA ALA A 21 48.66 31.69 0.26
C ALA A 21 49.84 30.85 -0.28
N ALA A 22 49.84 29.54 -0.03
CA ALA A 22 50.87 28.64 -0.54
C ALA A 22 50.84 28.55 -2.07
N ARG A 23 49.67 28.42 -2.70
CA ARG A 23 49.55 28.48 -4.17
C ARG A 23 50.04 29.82 -4.73
N SER A 24 49.63 30.92 -4.11
CA SER A 24 50.01 32.27 -4.55
C SER A 24 51.52 32.52 -4.39
N LYS A 25 52.15 31.96 -3.36
CA LYS A 25 53.61 31.99 -3.16
C LYS A 25 54.36 31.29 -4.29
N LEU A 26 53.78 30.20 -4.81
CA LEU A 26 54.32 29.48 -5.96
C LEU A 26 53.97 30.15 -7.31
N LYS A 27 53.15 31.21 -7.30
CA LYS A 27 52.66 31.94 -8.50
C LYS A 27 51.94 31.04 -9.51
N ILE A 28 51.23 30.02 -9.02
CA ILE A 28 50.52 29.03 -9.84
C ILE A 28 49.02 29.39 -9.92
N SER A 29 48.42 29.29 -11.09
CA SER A 29 46.97 29.49 -11.29
C SER A 29 46.16 28.26 -10.83
N LEU A 30 44.85 28.40 -10.64
CA LEU A 30 44.01 27.25 -10.26
C LEU A 30 43.93 26.22 -11.40
N GLU A 31 43.98 26.68 -12.65
CA GLU A 31 43.96 25.87 -13.87
C GLU A 31 45.27 25.07 -14.01
N GLN A 32 46.40 25.70 -13.71
CA GLN A 32 47.70 25.01 -13.68
C GLN A 32 47.76 23.97 -12.55
N ALA A 33 47.21 24.30 -11.37
CA ALA A 33 47.08 23.34 -10.28
C ALA A 33 46.15 22.17 -10.65
N GLU A 34 45.07 22.41 -11.40
CA GLU A 34 44.19 21.37 -11.93
C GLU A 34 44.94 20.40 -12.84
N GLN A 35 45.77 20.91 -13.76
CA GLN A 35 46.56 20.06 -14.67
C GLN A 35 47.52 19.14 -13.91
N GLN A 36 48.20 19.66 -12.89
CA GLN A 36 49.20 18.92 -12.11
C GLN A 36 48.58 17.96 -11.09
N THR A 37 47.48 18.37 -10.46
CA THR A 37 46.82 17.58 -9.43
C THR A 37 45.65 16.76 -9.96
N ASN A 38 45.25 16.89 -11.22
CA ASN A 38 44.07 16.25 -11.80
C ASN A 38 42.80 16.42 -10.93
N ILE A 39 42.71 17.56 -10.24
CA ILE A 39 41.56 17.97 -9.43
C ILE A 39 40.98 19.19 -10.11
N ARG A 40 39.70 19.14 -10.47
CA ARG A 40 39.05 20.26 -11.17
C ARG A 40 39.24 21.58 -10.42
N ALA A 41 39.57 22.67 -11.13
CA ALA A 41 39.84 23.98 -10.53
C ALA A 41 38.68 24.48 -9.66
N LYS A 42 37.43 24.13 -10.00
CA LYS A 42 36.26 24.44 -9.17
C LYS A 42 36.35 23.87 -7.75
N TYR A 43 36.94 22.69 -7.58
CA TYR A 43 37.10 22.06 -6.26
C TYR A 43 38.31 22.61 -5.51
N LEU A 44 39.40 22.93 -6.21
CA LEU A 44 40.53 23.64 -5.61
C LEU A 44 40.10 25.02 -5.09
N LYS A 45 39.31 25.74 -5.88
CA LYS A 45 38.68 27.02 -5.50
C LYS A 45 37.78 26.86 -4.27
N ALA A 46 36.97 25.79 -4.23
CA ALA A 46 36.12 25.50 -3.09
C ALA A 46 36.93 25.20 -1.80
N LEU A 47 38.05 24.47 -1.92
CA LEU A 47 38.97 24.25 -0.79
C LEU A 47 39.62 25.53 -0.28
N GLU A 48 40.05 26.42 -1.19
CA GLU A 48 40.63 27.72 -0.81
C GLU A 48 39.63 28.70 -0.17
N ASN A 49 38.36 28.60 -0.57
CA ASN A 49 37.27 29.44 -0.06
C ASN A 49 36.52 28.82 1.13
N GLU A 50 36.91 27.62 1.57
CA GLU A 50 36.22 26.87 2.64
C GLU A 50 34.75 26.56 2.33
N ASP A 51 34.43 26.51 1.04
CA ASP A 51 33.11 26.18 0.53
C ASP A 51 32.94 24.66 0.45
N TYR A 52 32.88 24.05 1.63
CA TYR A 52 32.74 22.60 1.78
C TYR A 52 31.38 22.06 1.27
N GLN A 53 30.42 22.93 0.93
CA GLN A 53 29.12 22.54 0.39
C GLN A 53 29.19 22.16 -1.08
N ASN A 54 30.08 22.82 -1.83
CA ASN A 54 30.27 22.59 -3.27
C ASN A 54 31.36 21.55 -3.60
N LEU A 55 31.90 20.91 -2.58
CA LEU A 55 32.82 19.78 -2.72
C LEU A 55 32.07 18.45 -2.93
N PRO A 56 32.68 17.46 -3.58
CA PRO A 56 32.11 16.11 -3.67
C PRO A 56 32.07 15.42 -2.30
N CYS A 57 31.53 14.20 -2.26
CA CYS A 57 31.42 13.40 -1.03
C CYS A 57 32.72 13.43 -0.20
N GLU A 58 32.58 13.49 1.14
CA GLU A 58 33.65 13.78 2.11
C GLU A 58 34.93 12.97 1.89
N VAL A 59 34.80 11.70 1.46
CA VAL A 59 35.91 10.79 1.15
C VAL A 59 36.79 11.33 0.01
N TYR A 60 36.20 11.87 -1.06
CA TYR A 60 36.94 12.44 -2.19
C TYR A 60 37.60 13.76 -1.82
N SER A 61 36.93 14.57 -1.01
CA SER A 61 37.42 15.87 -0.55
C SER A 61 38.70 15.74 0.29
N LEU A 62 38.78 14.71 1.13
CA LEU A 62 40.00 14.37 1.87
C LEU A 62 41.15 13.96 0.95
N GLY A 63 40.85 13.16 -0.09
CA GLY A 63 41.84 12.78 -1.09
C GLY A 63 42.37 13.98 -1.88
N TYR A 64 41.48 14.89 -2.29
CA TYR A 64 41.85 16.13 -2.98
C TYR A 64 42.71 17.04 -2.12
N LEU A 65 42.33 17.22 -0.86
CA LEU A 65 43.07 18.05 0.07
C LEU A 65 44.48 17.49 0.35
N ARG A 66 44.62 16.16 0.48
CA ARG A 66 45.93 15.51 0.63
C ARG A 66 46.81 15.72 -0.60
N ARG A 67 46.28 15.45 -1.79
CA ARG A 67 47.01 15.61 -3.06
C ARG A 67 47.39 17.07 -3.32
N TYR A 68 46.51 18.00 -2.96
CA TYR A 68 46.77 19.42 -3.12
C TYR A 68 47.81 19.94 -2.12
N ALA A 69 47.77 19.50 -0.86
CA ALA A 69 48.81 19.81 0.12
C ALA A 69 50.18 19.29 -0.31
N GLN A 70 50.24 18.08 -0.87
CA GLN A 70 51.46 17.51 -1.44
C GLN A 70 52.01 18.37 -2.58
N PHE A 71 51.15 18.78 -3.53
CA PHE A 71 51.54 19.64 -4.64
C PHE A 71 52.05 21.02 -4.17
N LEU A 72 51.45 21.58 -3.12
CA LEU A 72 51.86 22.88 -2.56
C LEU A 72 53.07 22.78 -1.61
N ASN A 73 53.67 21.60 -1.44
CA ASN A 73 54.77 21.32 -0.50
C ASN A 73 54.43 21.70 0.95
N ILE A 74 53.19 21.46 1.37
CA ILE A 74 52.73 21.66 2.75
C ILE A 74 52.65 20.30 3.44
N SER A 75 53.01 20.24 4.73
CA SER A 75 52.82 19.03 5.55
C SER A 75 51.36 18.57 5.50
N GLN A 76 51.16 17.35 4.97
CA GLN A 76 49.85 16.73 4.85
C GLN A 76 49.21 16.51 6.22
N GLU A 77 50.00 16.12 7.22
CA GLU A 77 49.53 15.90 8.59
C GLU A 77 48.98 17.19 9.21
N CYS A 78 49.68 18.30 9.00
CA CYS A 78 49.25 19.62 9.49
C CYS A 78 47.92 20.05 8.83
N VAL A 79 47.82 19.91 7.50
CA VAL A 79 46.62 20.24 6.74
C VAL A 79 45.43 19.36 7.15
N MET A 80 45.65 18.06 7.31
CA MET A 80 44.61 17.11 7.70
C MET A 80 44.17 17.29 9.16
N GLY A 81 45.10 17.61 10.06
CA GLY A 81 44.78 17.97 11.44
C GLY A 81 43.89 19.19 11.51
N ARG A 82 44.21 20.25 10.76
CA ARG A 82 43.39 21.47 10.70
C ARG A 82 42.03 21.24 10.09
N PHE A 83 41.95 20.49 8.99
CA PHE A 83 40.68 20.14 8.35
C PHE A 83 39.76 19.35 9.29
N LYS A 84 40.29 18.38 10.04
CA LYS A 84 39.50 17.63 11.03
C LYS A 84 39.00 18.52 12.16
N GLN A 85 39.82 19.45 12.65
CA GLN A 85 39.40 20.42 13.68
C GLN A 85 38.27 21.32 13.17
N GLU A 86 38.44 21.94 12.00
CA GLU A 86 37.43 22.82 11.40
C GLU A 86 36.16 22.04 11.04
N SER A 87 36.28 20.85 10.46
CA SER A 87 35.13 20.01 10.10
C SER A 87 34.38 19.47 11.31
N CYS A 88 35.07 19.15 12.41
CA CYS A 88 34.43 18.76 13.67
C CYS A 88 33.65 19.93 14.28
N ILE A 89 34.22 21.15 14.23
CA ILE A 89 33.54 22.37 14.67
C ILE A 89 32.31 22.63 13.79
N LEU A 90 32.42 22.53 12.46
CA LEU A 90 31.29 22.69 11.54
C LEU A 90 30.22 21.61 11.72
N LYS A 91 30.63 20.35 11.97
CA LYS A 91 29.71 19.26 12.29
C LYS A 91 29.00 19.55 13.62
N LYS A 92 29.71 19.97 14.67
CA LYS A 92 29.13 20.30 15.98
C LYS A 92 28.18 21.50 15.94
N ILE A 93 28.54 22.56 15.21
CA ILE A 93 27.67 23.74 14.99
C ILE A 93 26.44 23.33 14.17
N LYS A 94 26.60 22.55 13.09
CA LYS A 94 25.46 21.99 12.34
C LYS A 94 24.64 21.00 13.15
N SER A 95 25.22 20.31 14.15
CA SER A 95 24.52 19.41 15.08
C SER A 95 23.69 20.19 16.09
N ASP A 96 24.22 21.29 16.62
CA ASP A 96 23.49 22.19 17.53
C ASP A 96 22.38 22.95 16.78
N ASP A 97 22.62 23.42 15.55
CA ASP A 97 21.56 23.93 14.65
C ASP A 97 20.58 22.81 14.22
N LYS A 98 21.03 21.54 14.19
CA LYS A 98 20.17 20.38 13.90
C LYS A 98 19.26 19.97 15.04
N LEU A 99 19.52 20.41 16.27
CA LEU A 99 18.51 20.31 17.33
C LEU A 99 17.27 21.16 17.00
N ILE A 100 17.35 22.04 15.99
CA ILE A 100 16.20 22.71 15.38
C ILE A 100 15.90 22.22 13.95
N LEU A 101 16.84 21.58 13.23
CA LEU A 101 16.61 21.17 11.83
C LEU A 101 17.28 19.85 11.40
N GLN A 102 16.97 18.70 12.01
CA GLN A 102 16.85 17.45 11.23
C GLN A 102 16.06 16.33 11.94
N ASN A 103 14.76 16.32 11.71
CA ASN A 103 14.06 15.07 11.45
C ASN A 103 13.74 15.03 9.95
N LYS A 104 14.71 14.65 9.12
CA LYS A 104 14.39 14.13 7.78
C LYS A 104 14.22 12.62 7.89
N VAL A 105 13.23 12.22 8.69
CA VAL A 105 12.53 10.98 8.40
C VAL A 105 11.93 11.22 7.03
N ARG A 106 12.17 10.33 6.07
CA ARG A 106 11.32 10.24 4.88
C ARG A 106 9.97 9.72 5.37
N SER A 107 9.23 10.56 6.11
CA SER A 107 7.83 10.29 6.39
C SER A 107 7.12 10.57 5.07
N SER A 108 6.46 9.56 4.55
CA SER A 108 5.40 9.77 3.59
C SER A 108 4.41 10.72 4.27
N SER A 109 4.52 12.01 4.00
CA SER A 109 3.53 12.99 4.40
C SER A 109 2.38 12.80 3.44
N PHE A 110 1.47 11.91 3.82
CA PHE A 110 0.12 11.94 3.29
C PHE A 110 -0.47 13.29 3.74
N PHE A 111 -0.32 14.32 2.90
CA PHE A 111 -0.90 15.64 3.17
C PHE A 111 -2.41 15.52 3.00
N ILE A 112 -3.13 15.41 4.12
CA ILE A 112 -4.59 15.45 4.16
C ILE A 112 -5.02 16.87 3.79
N THR A 113 -5.10 17.13 2.48
CA THR A 113 -5.65 18.37 1.97
C THR A 113 -7.18 18.26 1.99
N PRO A 114 -7.92 19.37 2.20
CA PRO A 114 -9.38 19.36 2.17
C PRO A 114 -9.96 18.74 0.89
N LYS A 115 -9.24 18.86 -0.24
CA LYS A 115 -9.60 18.22 -1.52
C LYS A 115 -9.55 16.69 -1.47
N ILE A 116 -8.57 16.11 -0.78
CA ILE A 116 -8.44 14.65 -0.63
C ILE A 116 -9.52 14.11 0.30
N LEU A 117 -9.89 14.84 1.34
CA LEU A 117 -11.03 14.49 2.21
C LEU A 117 -12.37 14.52 1.47
N LEU A 118 -12.58 15.50 0.59
CA LEU A 118 -13.77 15.57 -0.26
C LEU A 118 -13.84 14.40 -1.24
N ILE A 119 -12.72 14.06 -1.89
CA ILE A 119 -12.64 12.92 -2.81
C ILE A 119 -12.86 11.60 -2.06
N SER A 120 -12.23 11.40 -0.90
CA SER A 120 -12.41 10.18 -0.12
C SER A 120 -13.84 10.03 0.38
N LEU A 121 -14.49 11.11 0.82
CA LEU A 121 -15.90 11.10 1.21
C LEU A 121 -16.81 10.70 0.03
N GLY A 122 -16.54 11.23 -1.16
CA GLY A 122 -17.25 10.84 -2.39
C GLY A 122 -17.08 9.36 -2.71
N VAL A 123 -15.84 8.85 -2.63
CA VAL A 123 -15.55 7.42 -2.85
C VAL A 123 -16.27 6.55 -1.81
N ILE A 124 -16.25 6.94 -0.54
CA ILE A 124 -16.95 6.22 0.54
C ILE A 124 -18.46 6.20 0.29
N LEU A 125 -19.07 7.31 -0.14
CA LEU A 125 -20.49 7.36 -0.48
C LEU A 125 -20.83 6.45 -1.66
N VAL A 126 -20.01 6.44 -2.70
CA VAL A 126 -20.20 5.53 -3.85
C VAL A 126 -20.09 4.07 -3.41
N PHE A 127 -19.05 3.71 -2.65
CA PHE A 127 -18.91 2.35 -2.13
C PHE A 127 -20.04 1.94 -1.18
N SER A 128 -20.51 2.87 -0.34
CA SER A 128 -21.66 2.65 0.55
C SER A 128 -22.94 2.41 -0.25
N LEU A 129 -23.19 3.19 -1.30
CA LEU A 129 -24.32 3.02 -2.21
C LEU A 129 -24.25 1.67 -2.92
N PHE A 130 -23.10 1.31 -3.48
CA PHE A 130 -22.88 0.01 -4.11
C PHE A 130 -23.08 -1.14 -3.13
N GLY A 131 -22.54 -1.01 -1.90
CA GLY A 131 -22.72 -1.99 -0.84
C GLY A 131 -24.18 -2.16 -0.45
N TYR A 132 -24.93 -1.05 -0.34
CA TYR A 132 -26.36 -1.05 -0.05
C TYR A 132 -27.15 -1.76 -1.17
N ILE A 133 -26.92 -1.40 -2.44
CA ILE A 133 -27.58 -2.04 -3.59
C ILE A 133 -27.25 -3.53 -3.62
N PHE A 134 -25.99 -3.91 -3.44
CA PHE A 134 -25.58 -5.31 -3.42
C PHE A 134 -26.27 -6.10 -2.31
N PHE A 135 -26.33 -5.53 -1.09
CA PHE A 135 -27.04 -6.14 0.03
C PHE A 135 -28.54 -6.26 -0.24
N GLN A 136 -29.15 -5.24 -0.85
CA GLN A 136 -30.57 -5.23 -1.18
C GLN A 136 -30.91 -6.25 -2.28
N VAL A 137 -30.05 -6.39 -3.30
CA VAL A 137 -30.26 -7.37 -4.39
C VAL A 137 -30.09 -8.81 -3.88
N LYS A 138 -29.22 -9.07 -2.90
CA LYS A 138 -29.04 -10.42 -2.34
C LYS A 138 -30.34 -11.01 -1.81
N GLY A 139 -31.23 -10.21 -1.22
CA GLY A 139 -32.53 -10.67 -0.71
C GLY A 139 -33.48 -11.22 -1.79
N PHE A 140 -33.37 -10.75 -3.04
CA PHE A 140 -34.22 -11.19 -4.15
C PHE A 140 -33.70 -12.42 -4.91
N THR A 141 -32.49 -12.88 -4.58
CA THR A 141 -31.81 -13.97 -5.31
C THR A 141 -31.71 -15.27 -4.51
N SER A 142 -32.42 -15.39 -3.40
CA SER A 142 -32.47 -16.63 -2.62
C SER A 142 -33.27 -17.71 -3.38
N PRO A 143 -32.83 -18.98 -3.40
CA PRO A 143 -33.62 -20.06 -3.96
C PRO A 143 -34.92 -20.23 -3.15
N PRO A 144 -36.05 -20.55 -3.81
CA PRO A 144 -37.32 -20.71 -3.12
C PRO A 144 -37.24 -21.91 -2.17
N MET A 145 -37.83 -21.77 -0.98
CA MET A 145 -37.96 -22.88 -0.04
C MET A 145 -38.78 -24.00 -0.69
N LEU A 146 -38.38 -25.26 -0.52
CA LEU A 146 -39.15 -26.41 -1.02
C LEU A 146 -39.17 -27.50 0.04
N GLU A 147 -40.33 -27.73 0.63
CA GLU A 147 -40.58 -28.79 1.61
C GLU A 147 -41.67 -29.73 1.12
N ILE A 148 -41.42 -31.03 1.28
CA ILE A 148 -42.38 -32.09 0.96
C ILE A 148 -42.95 -32.52 2.30
N THR A 149 -44.25 -32.31 2.49
CA THR A 149 -44.95 -32.70 3.72
C THR A 149 -45.40 -34.15 3.64
N GLN A 150 -45.80 -34.62 2.45
CA GLN A 150 -46.19 -36.01 2.20
C GLN A 150 -45.85 -36.44 0.76
N PRO A 151 -45.52 -37.72 0.54
CA PRO A 151 -45.24 -38.75 1.54
C PRO A 151 -43.89 -38.52 2.26
N ALA A 152 -43.61 -39.32 3.28
CA ALA A 152 -42.27 -39.38 3.86
C ALA A 152 -41.25 -39.86 2.80
N LEU A 153 -39.98 -39.50 2.97
CA LEU A 153 -38.92 -39.95 2.08
C LEU A 153 -38.88 -41.49 2.04
N GLU A 154 -38.76 -42.05 0.83
CA GLU A 154 -38.58 -43.50 0.60
C GLU A 154 -39.75 -44.38 1.06
N THR A 155 -40.99 -43.93 0.79
CA THR A 155 -42.21 -44.67 1.16
C THR A 155 -42.51 -45.81 0.17
N VAL A 156 -43.05 -46.92 0.69
CA VAL A 156 -43.63 -48.03 -0.09
C VAL A 156 -45.15 -47.91 -0.07
N VAL A 157 -45.82 -48.06 -1.22
CA VAL A 157 -47.28 -47.90 -1.35
C VAL A 157 -47.87 -49.02 -2.21
N ASP A 158 -49.02 -49.56 -1.79
CA ASP A 158 -49.73 -50.65 -2.49
C ASP A 158 -50.90 -50.14 -3.37
N LYS A 159 -50.90 -48.86 -3.71
CA LYS A 159 -51.95 -48.16 -4.48
C LYS A 159 -51.37 -47.56 -5.73
N GLY A 160 -52.12 -47.56 -6.83
CA GLY A 160 -51.69 -47.07 -8.15
C GLY A 160 -51.51 -45.56 -8.26
N GLU A 161 -51.75 -44.83 -7.18
CA GLU A 161 -51.62 -43.38 -7.12
C GLU A 161 -51.24 -42.92 -5.71
N ILE A 162 -50.60 -41.77 -5.63
CA ILE A 162 -50.16 -41.17 -4.37
C ILE A 162 -50.27 -39.65 -4.42
N LEU A 163 -50.65 -39.07 -3.30
CA LEU A 163 -50.66 -37.62 -3.10
C LEU A 163 -49.26 -37.13 -2.74
N ILE A 164 -48.69 -36.26 -3.57
CA ILE A 164 -47.50 -35.49 -3.23
C ILE A 164 -47.97 -34.11 -2.75
N ALA A 165 -47.71 -33.82 -1.49
CA ALA A 165 -48.05 -32.56 -0.86
C ALA A 165 -46.81 -31.88 -0.29
N GLY A 166 -46.81 -30.56 -0.29
CA GLY A 166 -45.70 -29.79 0.24
C GLY A 166 -45.98 -28.31 0.28
N LYS A 167 -44.94 -27.56 0.62
CA LYS A 167 -44.96 -26.11 0.71
C LYS A 167 -43.75 -25.51 0.02
N THR A 168 -43.97 -24.43 -0.71
CA THR A 168 -42.93 -23.63 -1.33
C THR A 168 -43.28 -22.15 -1.29
N ASP A 169 -42.42 -21.30 -1.88
CA ASP A 169 -42.65 -19.86 -1.98
C ASP A 169 -43.80 -19.57 -2.96
N GLN A 170 -44.74 -18.70 -2.58
CA GLN A 170 -45.89 -18.30 -3.40
C GLN A 170 -45.48 -17.68 -4.74
N ALA A 171 -44.29 -17.10 -4.81
CA ALA A 171 -43.76 -16.49 -6.03
C ALA A 171 -42.99 -17.48 -6.94
N ALA A 172 -42.81 -18.73 -6.51
CA ALA A 172 -42.11 -19.76 -7.28
C ALA A 172 -43.02 -20.40 -8.34
N THR A 173 -42.42 -21.01 -9.37
CA THR A 173 -43.09 -21.94 -10.27
C THR A 173 -42.70 -23.35 -9.86
N LEU A 174 -43.69 -24.18 -9.56
CA LEU A 174 -43.49 -25.57 -9.12
C LEU A 174 -43.75 -26.53 -10.29
N THR A 175 -42.86 -27.50 -10.48
CA THR A 175 -43.05 -28.59 -11.43
C THR A 175 -42.76 -29.94 -10.80
N ILE A 176 -43.57 -30.96 -11.13
CA ILE A 176 -43.33 -32.37 -10.81
C ILE A 176 -43.12 -33.11 -12.13
N ASN A 177 -41.97 -33.75 -12.33
CA ASN A 177 -41.60 -34.40 -13.60
C ASN A 177 -41.81 -33.49 -14.82
N ASN A 178 -41.39 -32.22 -14.70
CA ASN A 178 -41.53 -31.16 -15.70
C ASN A 178 -42.97 -30.71 -16.00
N GLN A 179 -43.98 -31.21 -15.30
CA GLN A 179 -45.36 -30.74 -15.42
C GLN A 179 -45.65 -29.67 -14.36
N PRO A 180 -46.24 -28.50 -14.74
CA PRO A 180 -46.53 -27.43 -13.80
C PRO A 180 -47.62 -27.83 -12.81
N VAL A 181 -47.41 -27.50 -11.53
CA VAL A 181 -48.35 -27.76 -10.44
C VAL A 181 -48.84 -26.44 -9.87
N VAL A 182 -50.15 -26.31 -9.74
CA VAL A 182 -50.79 -25.12 -9.17
C VAL A 182 -50.67 -25.15 -7.66
N MET A 183 -50.46 -23.98 -7.07
CA MET A 183 -50.31 -23.79 -5.63
C MET A 183 -51.42 -22.89 -5.12
N ASP A 184 -51.77 -23.04 -3.85
CA ASP A 184 -52.72 -22.15 -3.19
C ASP A 184 -52.08 -20.79 -2.82
N SER A 185 -52.89 -19.86 -2.32
CA SER A 185 -52.44 -18.53 -1.86
C SER A 185 -51.50 -18.58 -0.64
N LEU A 186 -51.31 -19.75 -0.03
CA LEU A 186 -50.43 -19.96 1.11
C LEU A 186 -49.12 -20.68 0.71
N GLY A 187 -48.95 -21.02 -0.58
CA GLY A 187 -47.79 -21.72 -1.13
C GLY A 187 -47.81 -23.23 -0.89
N ASN A 188 -48.94 -23.79 -0.46
CA ASN A 188 -49.11 -25.23 -0.39
C ASN A 188 -49.48 -25.78 -1.77
N PHE A 189 -48.97 -26.96 -2.07
CA PHE A 189 -49.29 -27.68 -3.29
C PHE A 189 -49.70 -29.10 -2.94
N GLN A 190 -50.58 -29.65 -3.76
CA GLN A 190 -51.07 -31.01 -3.67
C GLN A 190 -51.30 -31.52 -5.08
N GLN A 191 -50.63 -32.61 -5.43
CA GLN A 191 -50.78 -33.25 -6.74
C GLN A 191 -50.83 -34.76 -6.56
N THR A 192 -51.89 -35.38 -7.06
CA THR A 192 -51.96 -36.84 -7.17
C THR A 192 -51.19 -37.26 -8.41
N VAL A 193 -50.27 -38.21 -8.23
CA VAL A 193 -49.49 -38.81 -9.32
C VAL A 193 -49.76 -40.30 -9.37
N THR A 194 -49.89 -40.83 -10.60
CA THR A 194 -50.03 -42.27 -10.83
C THR A 194 -48.69 -42.97 -10.72
N LEU A 195 -48.68 -44.12 -10.08
CA LEU A 195 -47.52 -44.97 -9.88
C LEU A 195 -47.54 -46.13 -10.87
N SER A 196 -46.37 -46.47 -11.42
CA SER A 196 -46.16 -47.73 -12.15
C SER A 196 -45.62 -48.79 -11.20
N PRO A 197 -45.82 -50.10 -11.45
CA PRO A 197 -45.22 -51.15 -10.61
C PRO A 197 -43.71 -50.99 -10.49
N GLY A 198 -43.17 -51.10 -9.27
CA GLY A 198 -41.74 -50.93 -8.98
C GLY A 198 -41.35 -49.53 -8.53
N LEU A 199 -40.10 -49.13 -8.79
CA LEU A 199 -39.52 -47.88 -8.28
C LEU A 199 -39.90 -46.68 -9.15
N ASN A 200 -40.70 -45.77 -8.60
CA ASN A 200 -41.05 -44.50 -9.21
C ASN A 200 -40.15 -43.39 -8.65
N THR A 201 -39.58 -42.57 -9.53
CA THR A 201 -38.77 -41.41 -9.16
C THR A 201 -39.46 -40.14 -9.64
N PHE A 202 -39.80 -39.26 -8.70
CA PHE A 202 -40.40 -37.96 -8.97
C PHE A 202 -39.40 -36.85 -8.72
N GLU A 203 -39.22 -35.98 -9.71
CA GLU A 203 -38.39 -34.80 -9.61
C GLU A 203 -39.27 -33.57 -9.37
N ILE A 204 -39.16 -33.00 -8.17
CA ILE A 204 -39.88 -31.80 -7.76
C ILE A 204 -38.93 -30.61 -7.84
N LYS A 205 -39.26 -29.64 -8.68
CA LYS A 205 -38.50 -28.38 -8.82
C LYS A 205 -39.37 -27.20 -8.46
N ALA A 206 -38.82 -26.30 -7.64
CA ALA A 206 -39.34 -24.97 -7.42
C ALA A 206 -38.36 -23.96 -8.00
N ALA A 207 -38.78 -23.19 -8.99
CA ALA A 207 -37.96 -22.16 -9.64
C ALA A 207 -38.49 -20.77 -9.29
N SER A 208 -37.61 -19.88 -8.83
CA SER A 208 -37.92 -18.45 -8.73
C SER A 208 -38.01 -17.82 -10.12
N ARG A 209 -38.80 -16.75 -10.26
CA ARG A 209 -38.94 -15.96 -11.51
C ARG A 209 -37.60 -15.47 -12.09
N ILE A 210 -36.54 -15.42 -11.28
CA ILE A 210 -35.26 -14.78 -11.60
C ILE A 210 -34.09 -15.81 -11.57
N SER A 211 -34.32 -17.08 -11.96
CA SER A 211 -33.28 -18.08 -12.29
C SER A 211 -32.67 -18.93 -11.17
N LYS A 212 -33.16 -18.88 -9.92
CA LYS A 212 -32.71 -19.82 -8.85
C LYS A 212 -33.72 -20.93 -8.63
N GLU A 213 -33.23 -22.16 -8.55
CA GLU A 213 -34.04 -23.38 -8.46
C GLU A 213 -33.69 -24.19 -7.21
N SER A 214 -34.71 -24.74 -6.57
CA SER A 214 -34.62 -25.78 -5.56
C SER A 214 -35.13 -27.09 -6.15
N LYS A 215 -34.36 -28.17 -6.02
CA LYS A 215 -34.72 -29.50 -6.54
C LYS A 215 -34.74 -30.52 -5.41
N LYS A 216 -35.80 -31.33 -5.35
CA LYS A 216 -35.91 -32.50 -4.49
C LYS A 216 -36.34 -33.71 -5.32
N THR A 217 -35.76 -34.86 -5.00
CA THR A 217 -36.08 -36.14 -5.64
C THR A 217 -36.79 -37.02 -4.65
N LEU A 218 -37.97 -37.52 -5.02
CA LEU A 218 -38.77 -38.43 -4.22
C LEU A 218 -38.78 -39.81 -4.88
N LYS A 219 -38.35 -40.83 -4.15
CA LYS A 219 -38.38 -42.22 -4.59
C LYS A 219 -39.50 -42.95 -3.86
N ILE A 220 -40.38 -43.60 -4.61
CA ILE A 220 -41.53 -44.33 -4.08
C ILE A 220 -41.54 -45.72 -4.71
N LEU A 221 -41.60 -46.76 -3.89
CA LEU A 221 -41.75 -48.13 -4.36
C LEU A 221 -43.24 -48.48 -4.39
N ALA A 222 -43.76 -48.89 -5.54
CA ALA A 222 -45.15 -49.31 -5.69
C ALA A 222 -45.26 -50.83 -5.84
N ASN A 223 -45.92 -51.49 -4.89
CA ASN A 223 -46.24 -52.91 -4.93
C ASN A 223 -47.72 -53.08 -5.33
N LEU A 224 -47.99 -52.86 -6.63
CA LEU A 224 -49.33 -52.95 -7.24
C LEU A 224 -49.69 -54.38 -7.62
#